data_AF-A0AAJ7T874-F1
#
_entry.id   AF-A0AAJ7T874-F1
#
_cell.length_a   1.000
_cell.length_b   1.000
_cell.length_c   1.000
_cell.angle_alpha   90.00
_cell.angle_beta   90.00
_cell.angle_gamma   90.00
#
_symmetry.space_group_name_H-M   'P 1'
#
loop_
_entity.id
_entity.type
_entity.pdbx_description
1 polymer ?
#
loop_
_entity_poly.entity_id
_entity_poly.type
_entity_poly.pdbx_seq_one_letter_code
_entity_poly.pdbx_strand_id
1 'polypeptide(L)'
;MVLRIGAVPTISPGERLLTYTRRVVCCCPDCSNTQYLLCWTEATHRRRGVPLAGAASCAGRNVAAGTPPAGSHAACAKALKSEHLQQLLITDDADTACSTMSLIQNVLRTNRGAVGEVDEKTMNAILDELVYKLAVTSDPRLGGGVARALLCIAESHRPIIASFSTRFKGLQLLLNMWIGKGFEKDFRRLLDLLSAGSNKQAELQHLHKAASVVQSAWRAYRARCRLKKLPHAVTYLQRSFRQKREKERLQSEQQRQQEELRQELIIRRQRAMRTSRQRRLLLLEIVPANEMDRYLALEMTRAAVLIQARWRGFQKRKAFRRDRQLLLQAKAAVTIQRAVRRFLERRHSQQTAASSRSLGWRGMSDARRMELRAHIEEHIQKHPATPMHGEEARELHNHAQALLGQFLLQRQLGRQSEQRRAATLAQINTQAELLANIPIPAQASPRDVEALRSRSGPVAARARQAHSLALRSLRRAWWQRLGEESSTDPDQSSTTWDPERELELAGV
;
A
#
# COMPACT_ATOMS: atom_id res chain seq x y z
N MET A 1 10.89 62.07 66.56
CA MET A 1 10.21 61.80 65.28
C MET A 1 11.19 61.03 64.40
N VAL A 2 11.06 59.71 64.38
CA VAL A 2 11.96 58.78 63.68
C VAL A 2 11.10 57.91 62.76
N LEU A 3 11.49 57.80 61.50
CA LEU A 3 10.90 56.88 60.52
C LEU A 3 11.53 55.49 60.69
N ARG A 4 10.69 54.47 60.91
CA ARG A 4 11.08 53.05 60.83
C ARG A 4 9.88 52.18 60.45
N ILE A 5 10.15 51.18 59.60
CA ILE A 5 9.48 49.86 59.45
C ILE A 5 8.11 49.92 58.72
N GLY A 6 7.71 49.02 57.81
CA GLY A 6 8.20 47.71 57.36
C GLY A 6 7.00 46.76 57.12
N ALA A 7 7.29 45.54 56.66
CA ALA A 7 6.42 44.34 56.58
C ALA A 7 5.39 44.27 55.42
N VAL A 8 5.55 43.37 54.43
CA VAL A 8 5.22 41.91 54.40
C VAL A 8 3.71 41.65 54.25
N PRO A 9 3.30 40.73 53.35
CA PRO A 9 2.28 39.77 53.72
C PRO A 9 2.80 38.33 53.62
N THR A 10 2.51 37.61 54.70
CA THR A 10 2.81 36.22 55.02
C THR A 10 1.93 35.20 54.29
N ILE A 11 2.51 34.01 54.15
CA ILE A 11 2.02 32.73 53.63
C ILE A 11 0.93 32.10 54.53
N SER A 12 -0.01 31.32 53.95
CA SER A 12 -0.35 29.90 54.29
C SER A 12 -1.62 29.42 53.52
N PRO A 13 -1.92 28.10 53.40
CA PRO A 13 -1.40 27.21 52.35
C PRO A 13 -2.50 26.39 51.63
N GLY A 14 -2.17 25.66 50.54
CA GLY A 14 -3.06 24.61 50.03
C GLY A 14 -2.88 24.17 48.57
N GLU A 15 -2.12 23.08 48.40
CA GLU A 15 -2.24 22.05 47.35
C GLU A 15 -2.17 22.42 45.84
N ARG A 16 -1.07 22.00 45.17
CA ARG A 16 -1.06 20.89 44.18
C ARG A 16 0.23 20.88 43.35
N LEU A 17 1.09 19.93 43.70
CA LEU A 17 1.98 19.09 42.88
C LEU A 17 2.33 19.58 41.45
N LEU A 18 3.56 20.07 41.28
CA LEU A 18 4.31 19.99 40.02
C LEU A 18 5.72 19.46 40.34
N THR A 19 5.93 18.16 40.16
CA THR A 19 7.26 17.55 40.19
C THR A 19 7.98 17.80 38.87
N TYR A 20 9.11 18.48 39.00
CA TYR A 20 10.14 18.71 38.00
C TYR A 20 10.90 17.40 37.71
N THR A 21 11.01 16.97 36.45
CA THR A 21 12.02 15.98 36.03
C THR A 21 12.92 16.57 34.95
N ARG A 22 14.21 16.59 35.27
CA ARG A 22 15.35 16.98 34.44
C ARG A 22 15.34 16.30 33.08
N ARG A 23 15.46 17.08 32.02
CA ARG A 23 16.02 16.61 30.73
C ARG A 23 17.52 16.39 30.91
N VAL A 24 17.94 15.14 30.93
CA VAL A 24 19.32 14.77 30.61
C VAL A 24 19.40 14.65 29.09
N VAL A 25 20.28 15.46 28.50
CA VAL A 25 20.68 15.40 27.11
C VAL A 25 21.73 14.31 26.99
N CYS A 26 21.42 13.22 26.30
CA CYS A 26 22.43 12.30 25.79
C CYS A 26 22.46 12.44 24.27
N CYS A 27 23.52 13.06 23.77
CA CYS A 27 23.93 12.97 22.38
C CYS A 27 24.61 11.60 22.19
N CYS A 28 24.04 10.73 21.36
CA CYS A 28 24.85 9.75 20.63
C CYS A 28 24.87 10.17 19.15
N PRO A 29 26.07 10.38 18.56
CA PRO A 29 26.25 10.40 17.13
C PRO A 29 26.11 8.96 16.59
N ASP A 30 25.91 8.83 15.28
CA ASP A 30 25.84 7.57 14.55
C ASP A 30 24.53 6.80 14.64
N CYS A 31 23.62 7.11 13.71
CA CYS A 31 22.76 6.10 13.06
C CYS A 31 22.08 6.72 11.82
N SER A 32 22.87 6.96 10.77
CA SER A 32 22.38 6.99 9.40
C SER A 32 22.43 5.59 8.83
N ASN A 33 21.33 4.84 8.87
CA ASN A 33 20.98 3.92 7.79
C ASN A 33 19.59 3.29 7.98
N THR A 34 18.68 3.68 7.10
CA THR A 34 17.49 2.93 6.72
C THR A 34 17.91 1.69 5.95
N GLN A 35 17.86 0.52 6.59
CA GLN A 35 17.66 -0.76 5.91
C GLN A 35 16.47 -1.47 6.54
N TYR A 36 15.38 -1.54 5.77
CA TYR A 36 14.28 -2.45 6.04
C TYR A 36 14.76 -3.86 5.71
N LEU A 37 14.97 -4.68 6.74
CA LEU A 37 15.00 -6.12 6.61
C LEU A 37 13.93 -6.71 7.54
N LEU A 38 13.06 -7.51 6.92
CA LEU A 38 12.05 -8.33 7.54
C LEU A 38 12.69 -9.30 8.53
N CYS A 39 12.25 -9.31 9.79
CA CYS A 39 12.45 -10.46 10.66
C CYS A 39 11.19 -10.69 11.49
N TRP A 40 10.50 -11.78 11.19
CA TRP A 40 9.51 -12.40 12.06
C TRP A 40 10.23 -12.94 13.30
N THR A 41 9.71 -12.66 14.50
CA THR A 41 10.05 -13.42 15.71
C THR A 41 8.78 -13.67 16.53
N GLU A 42 8.47 -14.95 16.69
CA GLU A 42 7.54 -15.48 17.69
C GLU A 42 8.13 -15.27 19.08
N ALA A 43 7.36 -14.65 19.97
CA ALA A 43 7.69 -14.54 21.38
C ALA A 43 6.96 -15.64 22.16
N THR A 44 7.72 -16.65 22.61
CA THR A 44 7.28 -17.61 23.64
C THR A 44 7.62 -17.04 25.02
N HIS A 45 6.61 -16.97 25.89
CA HIS A 45 6.76 -16.60 27.29
C HIS A 45 7.28 -17.79 28.10
N ARG A 46 8.45 -17.63 28.74
CA ARG A 46 8.92 -18.43 29.88
C ARG A 46 8.25 -17.98 31.18
N ARG A 47 8.06 -18.93 32.10
CA ARG A 47 8.30 -18.93 33.58
C ARG A 47 7.67 -20.24 34.11
N ARG A 48 8.20 -21.02 35.06
CA ARG A 48 9.31 -20.99 36.04
C ARG A 48 9.45 -22.43 36.59
N GLY A 49 10.63 -22.83 37.05
CA GLY A 49 10.79 -23.98 37.97
C GLY A 49 12.09 -24.77 37.80
N VAL A 50 13.06 -24.48 38.65
CA VAL A 50 14.37 -25.13 38.89
C VAL A 50 14.28 -25.81 40.29
N PRO A 51 15.15 -26.74 40.80
CA PRO A 51 16.34 -27.42 40.26
C PRO A 51 16.46 -28.97 40.47
N LEU A 52 17.44 -29.56 39.76
CA LEU A 52 18.47 -30.56 40.14
C LEU A 52 18.07 -31.88 40.85
N ALA A 53 18.30 -33.01 40.16
CA ALA A 53 19.41 -33.95 40.43
C ALA A 53 19.32 -35.22 39.54
N GLY A 54 20.47 -35.76 39.10
CA GLY A 54 20.63 -37.20 38.90
C GLY A 54 20.65 -37.76 37.47
N ALA A 55 21.85 -37.75 36.88
CA ALA A 55 22.51 -38.90 36.22
C ALA A 55 21.98 -39.50 34.88
N ALA A 56 22.98 -39.96 34.12
CA ALA A 56 22.97 -40.85 32.94
C ALA A 56 22.49 -40.22 31.61
N SER A 57 23.40 -39.73 30.76
CA SER A 57 24.20 -40.52 29.80
C SER A 57 23.43 -40.96 28.56
N CYS A 58 23.86 -40.40 27.41
CA CYS A 58 24.05 -41.05 26.10
C CYS A 58 23.47 -40.26 24.91
N ALA A 59 24.40 -39.58 24.23
CA ALA A 59 24.51 -39.46 22.78
C ALA A 59 23.25 -39.75 21.93
N GLY A 60 22.62 -38.68 21.44
CA GLY A 60 21.83 -38.74 20.21
C GLY A 60 22.75 -39.01 19.02
N ARG A 61 22.94 -40.29 18.69
CA ARG A 61 23.49 -40.69 17.40
C ARG A 61 22.48 -40.31 16.31
N ASN A 62 22.98 -39.59 15.31
CA ASN A 62 22.48 -39.67 13.95
C ASN A 62 22.28 -41.15 13.60
N VAL A 63 21.03 -41.60 13.53
CA VAL A 63 20.71 -42.84 12.84
C VAL A 63 20.68 -42.49 11.37
N ALA A 64 21.76 -42.89 10.71
CA ALA A 64 21.87 -42.98 9.28
C ALA A 64 20.60 -43.63 8.71
N ALA A 65 20.10 -43.04 7.63
CA ALA A 65 19.20 -43.72 6.72
C ALA A 65 19.91 -44.96 6.17
N GLY A 66 19.73 -46.08 6.86
CA GLY A 66 19.90 -47.39 6.27
C GLY A 66 18.70 -47.61 5.37
N THR A 67 18.92 -47.64 4.05
CA THR A 67 18.05 -48.38 3.14
C THR A 67 17.81 -49.75 3.77
N PRO A 68 16.56 -50.10 4.11
CA PRO A 68 16.31 -51.40 4.69
C PRO A 68 16.59 -52.44 3.59
N PRO A 69 17.04 -53.67 3.96
CA PRO A 69 17.38 -54.69 2.99
C PRO A 69 16.18 -54.95 2.09
N ALA A 70 16.39 -55.14 0.79
CA ALA A 70 15.31 -55.38 -0.19
C ALA A 70 14.31 -56.49 0.23
N GLY A 71 14.71 -57.38 1.13
CA GLY A 71 13.85 -58.39 1.76
C GLY A 71 12.74 -57.85 2.68
N SER A 72 12.91 -56.70 3.36
CA SER A 72 11.90 -56.17 4.29
C SER A 72 10.71 -55.53 3.59
N HIS A 73 10.92 -54.91 2.42
CA HIS A 73 9.85 -54.33 1.61
C HIS A 73 8.95 -55.41 1.00
N ALA A 74 9.55 -56.50 0.51
CA ALA A 74 8.83 -57.66 -0.02
C ALA A 74 8.09 -58.45 1.08
N ALA A 75 8.64 -58.49 2.29
CA ALA A 75 7.99 -59.12 3.44
C ALA A 75 6.70 -58.40 3.86
N CYS A 76 6.63 -57.06 3.71
CA CYS A 76 5.45 -56.27 4.06
C CYS A 76 4.23 -56.62 3.18
N ALA A 77 4.41 -56.75 1.87
CA ALA A 77 3.33 -57.14 0.97
C ALA A 77 2.92 -58.60 1.17
N LYS A 78 3.87 -59.50 1.45
CA LYS A 78 3.58 -60.90 1.81
C LYS A 78 2.82 -61.01 3.14
N ALA A 79 3.13 -60.16 4.12
CA ALA A 79 2.43 -60.12 5.40
C ALA A 79 0.95 -59.73 5.22
N LEU A 80 0.66 -58.75 4.36
CA LEU A 80 -0.73 -58.35 4.05
C LEU A 80 -1.49 -59.42 3.25
N LYS A 81 -0.80 -60.23 2.45
CA LYS A 81 -1.38 -61.35 1.69
C LYS A 81 -1.50 -62.66 2.49
N SER A 82 -0.94 -62.70 3.69
CA SER A 82 -0.88 -63.92 4.49
C SER A 82 -2.27 -64.31 4.99
N GLU A 83 -2.68 -65.55 4.75
CA GLU A 83 -3.93 -66.12 5.28
C GLU A 83 -3.97 -66.05 6.82
N HIS A 84 -2.82 -66.20 7.48
CA HIS A 84 -2.69 -66.02 8.92
C HIS A 84 -3.05 -64.61 9.40
N LEU A 85 -2.81 -63.56 8.61
CA LEU A 85 -3.23 -62.20 8.98
C LEU A 85 -4.75 -62.08 8.95
N GLN A 86 -5.40 -62.71 7.96
CA GLN A 86 -6.86 -62.74 7.87
C GLN A 86 -7.46 -63.52 9.04
N GLN A 87 -6.88 -64.67 9.41
CA GLN A 87 -7.28 -65.43 10.59
C GLN A 87 -7.12 -64.61 11.88
N LEU A 88 -6.01 -63.88 12.03
CA LEU A 88 -5.76 -62.96 13.15
C LEU A 88 -6.67 -61.71 13.13
N LEU A 89 -7.21 -61.34 11.97
CA LEU A 89 -8.24 -60.31 11.87
C LEU A 89 -9.61 -60.84 12.26
N ILE A 90 -9.88 -62.14 12.16
CA ILE A 90 -11.19 -62.70 12.55
C ILE A 90 -11.28 -62.92 14.06
N THR A 91 -10.16 -63.01 14.79
CA THR A 91 -10.18 -63.25 16.24
C THR A 91 -10.93 -62.18 17.04
N ASP A 92 -11.72 -62.63 18.02
CA ASP A 92 -12.51 -61.79 18.94
C ASP A 92 -11.73 -61.32 20.17
N ASP A 93 -10.51 -61.86 20.39
CA ASP A 93 -9.66 -61.45 21.50
C ASP A 93 -9.16 -60.00 21.32
N ALA A 94 -9.44 -59.14 22.30
CA ALA A 94 -9.19 -57.70 22.22
C ALA A 94 -7.69 -57.36 22.17
N ASP A 95 -6.85 -58.11 22.89
CA ASP A 95 -5.40 -57.88 22.94
C ASP A 95 -4.72 -58.33 21.64
N THR A 96 -5.15 -59.48 21.10
CA THR A 96 -4.74 -59.96 19.78
C THR A 96 -5.19 -58.98 18.69
N ALA A 97 -6.43 -58.49 18.73
CA ALA A 97 -6.95 -57.51 17.78
C ALA A 97 -6.20 -56.15 17.84
N CYS A 98 -5.86 -55.67 19.04
CA CYS A 98 -5.05 -54.44 19.18
C CYS A 98 -3.63 -54.62 18.62
N SER A 99 -3.05 -55.80 18.85
CA SER A 99 -1.72 -56.15 18.34
C SER A 99 -1.72 -56.29 16.81
N THR A 100 -2.79 -56.82 16.22
CA THR A 100 -2.93 -56.93 14.75
C THR A 100 -3.15 -55.57 14.09
N MET A 101 -3.93 -54.67 14.70
CA MET A 101 -4.04 -53.26 14.24
C MET A 101 -2.68 -52.55 14.26
N SER A 102 -1.88 -52.80 15.29
CA SER A 102 -0.53 -52.23 15.43
C SER A 102 0.44 -52.82 14.41
N LEU A 103 0.34 -54.12 14.12
CA LEU A 103 1.07 -54.80 13.05
C LEU A 103 0.76 -54.18 11.69
N ILE A 104 -0.52 -53.98 11.34
CA ILE A 104 -0.93 -53.33 10.09
C ILE A 104 -0.35 -51.91 10.00
N GLN A 105 -0.44 -51.11 11.07
CA GLN A 105 0.16 -49.77 11.10
C GLN A 105 1.68 -49.80 10.89
N ASN A 106 2.39 -50.76 11.50
CA ASN A 106 3.84 -50.89 11.38
C ASN A 106 4.26 -51.36 9.97
N VAL A 107 3.51 -52.29 9.37
CA VAL A 107 3.73 -52.75 7.99
C VAL A 107 3.57 -51.58 7.01
N LEU A 108 2.51 -50.78 7.17
CA LEU A 108 2.23 -49.63 6.30
C LEU A 108 3.19 -48.44 6.50
N ARG A 109 3.72 -48.28 7.72
CA ARG A 109 4.79 -47.31 8.00
C ARG A 109 6.12 -47.72 7.35
N THR A 110 6.41 -49.02 7.31
CA THR A 110 7.66 -49.58 6.76
C THR A 110 7.63 -49.64 5.23
N ASN A 111 6.50 -50.02 4.62
CA ASN A 111 6.31 -50.00 3.18
C ASN A 111 4.94 -49.40 2.81
N ARG A 112 4.92 -48.11 2.46
CA ARG A 112 3.70 -47.41 2.00
C ARG A 112 3.16 -47.94 0.67
N GLY A 113 3.98 -48.61 -0.15
CA GLY A 113 3.58 -49.21 -1.42
C GLY A 113 2.93 -50.59 -1.28
N ALA A 114 3.02 -51.24 -0.11
CA ALA A 114 2.59 -52.61 0.09
C ALA A 114 1.09 -52.82 -0.21
N VAL A 115 0.25 -51.80 0.03
CA VAL A 115 -1.20 -51.84 -0.25
C VAL A 115 -1.49 -51.94 -1.74
N GLY A 116 -0.65 -51.35 -2.59
CA GLY A 116 -0.81 -51.42 -4.05
C GLY A 116 -0.36 -52.76 -4.65
N GLU A 117 0.41 -53.56 -3.92
CA GLU A 117 0.86 -54.89 -4.35
C GLU A 117 -0.12 -56.01 -3.95
N VAL A 118 -1.08 -55.72 -3.08
CA VAL A 118 -2.11 -56.64 -2.59
C VAL A 118 -3.27 -56.69 -3.57
N ASP A 119 -3.82 -57.88 -3.81
CA ASP A 119 -4.96 -58.05 -4.69
C ASP A 119 -6.22 -57.40 -4.11
N GLU A 120 -7.12 -56.95 -4.98
CA GLU A 120 -8.31 -56.20 -4.57
C GLU A 120 -9.22 -57.03 -3.64
N LYS A 121 -9.27 -58.36 -3.81
CA LYS A 121 -10.09 -59.26 -2.99
C LYS A 121 -9.59 -59.36 -1.56
N THR A 122 -8.29 -59.60 -1.35
CA THR A 122 -7.72 -59.66 0.00
C THR A 122 -7.74 -58.29 0.69
N MET A 123 -7.51 -57.20 -0.04
CA MET A 123 -7.63 -55.84 0.51
C MET A 123 -9.06 -55.55 0.96
N ASN A 124 -10.05 -55.93 0.15
CA ASN A 124 -11.46 -55.78 0.49
C ASN A 124 -11.85 -56.59 1.73
N ALA A 125 -11.36 -57.83 1.87
CA ALA A 125 -11.57 -58.65 3.07
C ALA A 125 -10.98 -57.99 4.33
N ILE A 126 -9.78 -57.41 4.22
CA ILE A 126 -9.16 -56.66 5.33
C ILE A 126 -10.02 -55.45 5.70
N LEU A 127 -10.50 -54.67 4.72
CA LEU A 127 -11.35 -53.50 4.97
C LEU A 127 -12.70 -53.88 5.58
N ASP A 128 -13.32 -54.95 5.10
CA ASP A 128 -14.61 -55.45 5.61
C ASP A 128 -14.49 -55.84 7.09
N GLU A 129 -13.43 -56.57 7.46
CA GLU A 129 -13.15 -56.93 8.86
C GLU A 129 -12.83 -55.72 9.75
N LEU A 130 -12.06 -54.74 9.24
CA LEU A 130 -11.77 -53.51 9.99
C LEU A 130 -13.05 -52.71 10.27
N VAL A 131 -13.91 -52.55 9.26
CA VAL A 131 -15.18 -51.82 9.41
C VAL A 131 -16.15 -52.60 10.31
N TYR A 132 -16.20 -53.93 10.18
CA TYR A 132 -16.98 -54.79 11.07
C TYR A 132 -16.53 -54.65 12.53
N LYS A 133 -15.22 -54.74 12.80
CA LYS A 133 -14.68 -54.52 14.15
C LYS A 133 -14.98 -53.13 14.68
N LEU A 134 -14.91 -52.10 13.85
CA LEU A 134 -15.28 -50.74 14.26
C LEU A 134 -16.76 -50.62 14.65
N ALA A 135 -17.63 -51.42 14.02
CA ALA A 135 -19.07 -51.43 14.30
C ALA A 135 -19.44 -52.23 15.55
N VAL A 136 -18.79 -53.38 15.78
CA VAL A 136 -19.13 -54.31 16.89
C VAL A 136 -18.40 -53.98 18.19
N THR A 137 -17.19 -53.42 18.10
CA THR A 137 -16.35 -53.17 19.28
C THR A 137 -16.92 -52.05 20.16
N SER A 138 -16.91 -52.23 21.47
CA SER A 138 -17.21 -51.16 22.44
C SER A 138 -15.95 -50.57 23.10
N ASP A 139 -14.79 -51.23 22.97
CA ASP A 139 -13.51 -50.81 23.52
C ASP A 139 -12.90 -49.61 22.76
N PRO A 140 -12.64 -48.47 23.43
CA PRO A 140 -11.98 -47.31 22.83
C PRO A 140 -10.56 -47.58 22.32
N ARG A 141 -9.81 -48.53 22.91
CA ARG A 141 -8.43 -48.83 22.49
C ARG A 141 -8.41 -49.48 21.11
N LEU A 142 -9.21 -50.52 20.95
CA LEU A 142 -9.39 -51.22 19.68
C LEU A 142 -10.04 -50.31 18.63
N GLY A 143 -11.10 -49.56 18.98
CA GLY A 143 -11.73 -48.59 18.06
C GLY A 143 -10.75 -47.52 17.54
N GLY A 144 -9.88 -46.99 18.41
CA GLY A 144 -8.81 -46.08 18.00
C GLY A 144 -7.72 -46.75 17.17
N GLY A 145 -7.39 -48.01 17.45
CA GLY A 145 -6.45 -48.81 16.65
C GLY A 145 -6.95 -49.06 15.23
N VAL A 146 -8.23 -49.42 15.09
CA VAL A 146 -8.91 -49.62 13.80
C VAL A 146 -8.99 -48.31 13.01
N ALA A 147 -9.38 -47.20 13.66
CA ALA A 147 -9.44 -45.89 13.01
C ALA A 147 -8.09 -45.45 12.44
N ARG A 148 -7.00 -45.67 13.20
CA ARG A 148 -5.63 -45.39 12.73
C ARG A 148 -5.18 -46.35 11.63
N ALA A 149 -5.54 -47.63 11.70
CA ALA A 149 -5.24 -48.58 10.64
C ALA A 149 -5.93 -48.19 9.33
N LEU A 150 -7.23 -47.84 9.37
CA LEU A 150 -7.99 -47.34 8.22
C LEU A 150 -7.39 -46.04 7.66
N LEU A 151 -6.98 -45.11 8.54
CA LEU A 151 -6.30 -43.88 8.13
C LEU A 151 -4.94 -44.17 7.48
N CYS A 152 -4.14 -45.10 8.02
CA CYS A 152 -2.86 -45.51 7.43
C CYS A 152 -3.07 -46.16 6.04
N ILE A 153 -4.12 -46.96 5.85
CA ILE A 153 -4.46 -47.54 4.54
C ILE A 153 -4.89 -46.43 3.55
N ALA A 154 -5.74 -45.51 3.98
CA ALA A 154 -6.20 -44.38 3.16
C ALA A 154 -5.03 -43.45 2.73
N GLU A 155 -4.05 -43.25 3.60
CA GLU A 155 -2.85 -42.43 3.31
C GLU A 155 -1.83 -43.15 2.42
N SER A 156 -1.76 -44.49 2.46
CA SER A 156 -0.80 -45.28 1.68
C SER A 156 -1.28 -45.60 0.26
N HIS A 157 -2.58 -45.85 0.05
CA HIS A 157 -3.13 -46.13 -1.27
C HIS A 157 -4.40 -45.32 -1.56
N ARG A 158 -4.24 -44.26 -2.35
CA ARG A 158 -5.30 -43.27 -2.62
C ARG A 158 -6.58 -43.81 -3.28
N PRO A 159 -6.54 -44.78 -4.21
CA PRO A 159 -7.75 -45.33 -4.82
C PRO A 159 -8.74 -45.96 -3.82
N ILE A 160 -8.25 -46.47 -2.67
CA ILE A 160 -9.11 -47.08 -1.64
C ILE A 160 -10.05 -46.06 -0.98
N ILE A 161 -9.77 -44.76 -1.02
CA ILE A 161 -10.68 -43.73 -0.50
C ILE A 161 -12.01 -43.73 -1.26
N ALA A 162 -11.98 -44.00 -2.57
CA ALA A 162 -13.19 -44.18 -3.36
C ALA A 162 -13.96 -45.42 -2.89
N SER A 163 -13.26 -46.52 -2.61
CA SER A 163 -13.85 -47.75 -2.07
C SER A 163 -14.51 -47.55 -0.71
N PHE A 164 -13.95 -46.67 0.15
CA PHE A 164 -14.60 -46.33 1.42
C PHE A 164 -15.96 -45.67 1.23
N SER A 165 -16.04 -44.71 0.30
CA SER A 165 -17.28 -43.98 0.02
C SER A 165 -18.32 -44.78 -0.77
N THR A 166 -17.89 -45.72 -1.62
CA THR A 166 -18.79 -46.54 -2.44
C THR A 166 -19.30 -47.79 -1.71
N ARG A 167 -18.44 -48.52 -0.99
CA ARG A 167 -18.79 -49.78 -0.31
C ARG A 167 -19.37 -49.54 1.09
N PHE A 168 -18.89 -48.54 1.84
CA PHE A 168 -19.28 -48.33 3.23
C PHE A 168 -20.05 -47.01 3.43
N LYS A 169 -21.26 -46.93 2.85
CA LYS A 169 -22.13 -45.73 2.93
C LYS A 169 -22.48 -45.28 4.37
N GLY A 170 -22.35 -46.16 5.36
CA GLY A 170 -22.57 -45.88 6.78
C GLY A 170 -21.31 -45.51 7.59
N LEU A 171 -20.12 -45.53 6.99
CA LEU A 171 -18.86 -45.34 7.73
C LEU A 171 -18.78 -43.96 8.40
N GLN A 172 -19.27 -42.91 7.75
CA GLN A 172 -19.29 -41.55 8.33
C GLN A 172 -20.19 -41.48 9.60
N LEU A 173 -21.31 -42.19 9.60
CA LEU A 173 -22.21 -42.25 10.76
C LEU A 173 -21.60 -43.06 11.90
N LEU A 174 -20.95 -44.19 11.56
CA LEU A 174 -20.22 -45.00 12.54
C LEU A 174 -19.09 -44.20 13.19
N LEU A 175 -18.30 -43.46 12.41
CA LEU A 175 -17.21 -42.62 12.94
C LEU A 175 -17.72 -41.50 13.86
N ASN A 176 -18.92 -40.97 13.62
CA ASN A 176 -19.53 -39.96 14.48
C ASN A 176 -19.91 -40.52 15.87
N MET A 177 -20.21 -41.82 16.00
CA MET A 177 -20.51 -42.44 17.29
C MET A 177 -19.29 -42.54 18.22
N TRP A 178 -18.08 -42.33 17.69
CA TRP A 178 -16.82 -42.41 18.44
C TRP A 178 -16.26 -41.03 18.82
N ILE A 179 -16.99 -39.94 18.53
CA ILE A 179 -16.63 -38.58 18.95
C ILE A 179 -16.66 -38.50 20.49
N GLY A 180 -15.64 -37.91 21.11
CA GLY A 180 -15.54 -37.78 22.58
C GLY A 180 -14.78 -38.89 23.31
N LYS A 181 -14.35 -39.97 22.64
CA LYS A 181 -13.66 -41.12 23.28
C LYS A 181 -12.12 -41.04 23.32
N GLY A 182 -11.51 -39.92 22.96
CA GLY A 182 -10.07 -39.64 23.19
C GLY A 182 -9.11 -39.71 21.98
N PHE A 183 -9.61 -39.98 20.77
CA PHE A 183 -8.80 -40.10 19.53
C PHE A 183 -9.40 -39.31 18.35
N GLU A 184 -9.99 -38.16 18.68
CA GLU A 184 -10.75 -37.32 17.74
C GLU A 184 -9.93 -36.73 16.59
N LYS A 185 -8.61 -36.63 16.72
CA LYS A 185 -7.74 -36.08 15.66
C LYS A 185 -7.70 -37.02 14.46
N ASP A 186 -7.53 -38.31 14.71
CA ASP A 186 -7.48 -39.34 13.67
C ASP A 186 -8.85 -39.48 12.99
N PHE A 187 -9.93 -39.37 13.77
CA PHE A 187 -11.29 -39.37 13.24
C PHE A 187 -11.66 -38.14 12.43
N ARG A 188 -11.39 -36.93 12.92
CA ARG A 188 -11.66 -35.72 12.14
C ARG A 188 -10.92 -35.77 10.82
N ARG A 189 -9.67 -36.25 10.83
CA ARG A 189 -8.87 -36.41 9.62
C ARG A 189 -9.46 -37.46 8.68
N LEU A 190 -9.89 -38.62 9.18
CA LEU A 190 -10.57 -39.63 8.37
C LEU A 190 -11.93 -39.12 7.83
N LEU A 191 -12.69 -38.38 8.64
CA LEU A 191 -13.97 -37.76 8.25
C LEU A 191 -13.76 -36.66 7.19
N ASP A 192 -12.70 -35.86 7.31
CA ASP A 192 -12.30 -34.87 6.31
C ASP A 192 -11.93 -35.56 4.98
N LEU A 193 -11.23 -36.70 5.02
CA LEU A 193 -10.91 -37.50 3.84
C LEU A 193 -12.15 -38.09 3.16
N LEU A 194 -13.10 -38.60 3.96
CA LEU A 194 -14.34 -39.21 3.49
C LEU A 194 -15.34 -38.16 2.97
N SER A 195 -15.41 -36.99 3.59
CA SER A 195 -16.30 -35.89 3.19
C SER A 195 -15.78 -35.11 1.99
N ALA A 196 -14.45 -35.02 1.82
CA ALA A 196 -13.85 -34.36 0.67
C ALA A 196 -13.80 -35.25 -0.59
N GLY A 197 -14.07 -36.55 -0.50
CA GLY A 197 -14.00 -37.51 -1.63
C GLY A 197 -12.61 -37.67 -2.28
N SER A 198 -11.66 -36.76 -1.99
CA SER A 198 -10.28 -36.73 -2.41
C SER A 198 -9.47 -35.86 -1.45
N ASN A 199 -8.32 -36.39 -1.01
CA ASN A 199 -7.35 -35.72 -0.13
C ASN A 199 -7.02 -34.26 -0.55
N LYS A 200 -7.02 -33.99 -1.86
CA LYS A 200 -6.72 -32.65 -2.42
C LYS A 200 -7.80 -31.61 -2.09
N GLN A 201 -9.07 -32.01 -2.01
CA GLN A 201 -10.16 -31.09 -1.70
C GLN A 201 -10.20 -30.72 -0.21
N ALA A 202 -9.88 -31.66 0.68
CA ALA A 202 -9.72 -31.38 2.12
C ALA A 202 -8.57 -30.39 2.38
N GLU A 203 -7.43 -30.60 1.70
CA GLU A 203 -6.27 -29.70 1.79
C GLU A 203 -6.59 -28.29 1.28
N LEU A 204 -7.29 -28.17 0.14
CA LEU A 204 -7.77 -26.89 -0.38
C LEU A 204 -8.70 -26.17 0.60
N GLN A 205 -9.65 -26.87 1.22
CA GLN A 205 -10.56 -26.26 2.21
C GLN A 205 -9.80 -25.76 3.46
N HIS A 206 -8.78 -26.50 3.92
CA HIS A 206 -7.93 -26.07 5.02
C HIS A 206 -7.17 -24.78 4.65
N LEU A 207 -6.61 -24.71 3.44
CA LEU A 207 -5.94 -23.51 2.92
C LEU A 207 -6.91 -22.32 2.81
N HIS A 208 -8.14 -22.52 2.34
CA HIS A 208 -9.16 -21.48 2.28
C HIS A 208 -9.57 -20.95 3.67
N LYS A 209 -9.70 -21.84 4.67
CA LYS A 209 -9.97 -21.45 6.06
C LYS A 209 -8.82 -20.64 6.62
N ALA A 210 -7.58 -21.09 6.44
CA ALA A 210 -6.38 -20.36 6.87
C ALA A 210 -6.28 -18.98 6.20
N ALA A 211 -6.50 -18.91 4.89
CA ALA A 211 -6.53 -17.66 4.14
C ALA A 211 -7.60 -16.70 4.67
N SER A 212 -8.81 -17.19 4.99
CA SER A 212 -9.89 -16.37 5.54
C SER A 212 -9.55 -15.76 6.90
N VAL A 213 -8.84 -16.50 7.76
CA VAL A 213 -8.35 -16.00 9.06
C VAL A 213 -7.31 -14.90 8.84
N VAL A 214 -6.34 -15.12 7.95
CA VAL A 214 -5.31 -14.11 7.64
C VAL A 214 -5.94 -12.86 7.03
N GLN A 215 -6.87 -13.02 6.09
CA GLN A 215 -7.56 -11.91 5.43
C GLN A 215 -8.42 -11.10 6.41
N SER A 216 -9.16 -11.75 7.31
CA SER A 216 -9.96 -11.05 8.32
C SER A 216 -9.07 -10.32 9.34
N ALA A 217 -7.99 -10.96 9.78
CA ALA A 217 -6.99 -10.34 10.67
C ALA A 217 -6.32 -9.13 10.03
N TRP A 218 -5.95 -9.22 8.74
CA TRP A 218 -5.50 -8.08 7.95
C TRP A 218 -6.60 -7.02 8.00
N ARG A 219 -7.78 -7.24 7.41
CA ARG A 219 -8.86 -6.24 7.30
C ARG A 219 -9.09 -5.47 8.62
N ALA A 220 -9.10 -6.18 9.76
CA ALA A 220 -9.16 -5.58 11.09
C ALA A 220 -7.94 -4.71 11.44
N TYR A 221 -6.71 -5.17 11.18
CA TYR A 221 -5.50 -4.34 11.26
C TYR A 221 -5.60 -3.07 10.39
N ARG A 222 -6.12 -3.15 9.14
CA ARG A 222 -6.36 -1.96 8.29
C ARG A 222 -7.23 -0.93 8.96
N ALA A 223 -8.38 -1.40 9.45
CA ALA A 223 -9.38 -0.55 10.05
C ALA A 223 -8.81 0.13 11.29
N ARG A 224 -8.14 -0.63 12.16
CA ARG A 224 -7.48 -0.10 13.36
C ARG A 224 -6.40 0.92 13.02
N CYS A 225 -5.55 0.66 12.02
CA CYS A 225 -4.54 1.62 11.56
C CYS A 225 -5.15 2.90 10.97
N ARG A 226 -6.29 2.81 10.28
CA ARG A 226 -7.03 4.00 9.80
C ARG A 226 -7.67 4.78 10.95
N LEU A 227 -8.34 4.09 11.87
CA LEU A 227 -8.97 4.71 13.04
C LEU A 227 -7.94 5.42 13.94
N LYS A 228 -6.75 4.86 14.12
CA LYS A 228 -5.64 5.52 14.84
C LYS A 228 -5.24 6.87 14.25
N LYS A 229 -5.45 7.09 12.94
CA LYS A 229 -5.11 8.37 12.26
C LYS A 229 -6.22 9.43 12.37
N LEU A 230 -7.46 9.04 12.64
CA LEU A 230 -8.59 9.97 12.71
C LEU A 230 -8.47 11.04 13.82
N PRO A 231 -8.05 10.71 15.06
CA PRO A 231 -7.84 11.72 16.10
C PRO A 231 -6.85 12.81 15.67
N HIS A 232 -5.81 12.46 14.91
CA HIS A 232 -4.85 13.43 14.40
C HIS A 232 -5.49 14.39 13.40
N ALA A 233 -6.31 13.88 12.48
CA ALA A 233 -7.04 14.72 11.53
C ALA A 233 -8.04 15.66 12.23
N VAL A 234 -8.80 15.14 13.20
CA VAL A 234 -9.76 15.94 13.98
C VAL A 234 -9.06 17.01 14.82
N THR A 235 -7.99 16.65 15.53
CA THR A 235 -7.22 17.61 16.33
C THR A 235 -6.56 18.68 15.46
N TYR A 236 -6.04 18.32 14.29
CA TYR A 236 -5.52 19.28 13.32
C TYR A 236 -6.60 20.26 12.86
N LEU A 237 -7.77 19.75 12.46
CA LEU A 237 -8.89 20.57 12.03
C LEU A 237 -9.39 21.52 13.15
N GLN A 238 -9.54 20.99 14.37
CA GLN A 238 -9.91 21.79 15.54
C GLN A 238 -8.89 22.88 15.86
N ARG A 239 -7.59 22.57 15.80
CA ARG A 239 -6.51 23.56 16.00
C ARG A 239 -6.57 24.64 14.93
N SER A 240 -6.68 24.26 13.66
CA SER A 240 -6.79 25.19 12.54
C SER A 240 -8.01 26.11 12.66
N PHE A 241 -9.16 25.55 13.03
CA PHE A 241 -10.39 26.32 13.25
C PHE A 241 -10.24 27.33 14.40
N ARG A 242 -9.68 26.88 15.54
CA ARG A 242 -9.44 27.76 16.71
C ARG A 242 -8.48 28.89 16.36
N GLN A 243 -7.38 28.59 15.68
CA GLN A 243 -6.41 29.60 15.21
C GLN A 243 -7.04 30.60 14.23
N LYS A 244 -7.86 30.12 13.29
CA LYS A 244 -8.58 30.99 12.36
C LYS A 244 -9.52 31.93 13.12
N ARG A 245 -10.30 31.41 14.07
CA ARG A 245 -11.19 32.21 14.91
C ARG A 245 -10.46 33.25 15.75
N GLU A 246 -9.34 32.86 16.36
CA GLU A 246 -8.51 33.79 17.15
C GLU A 246 -7.94 34.91 16.27
N LYS A 247 -7.45 34.58 15.07
CA LYS A 247 -6.94 35.56 14.12
C LYS A 247 -8.03 36.52 13.65
N GLU A 248 -9.23 36.03 13.34
CA GLU A 248 -10.39 36.87 12.99
C GLU A 248 -10.71 37.85 14.13
N ARG A 249 -10.75 37.37 15.37
CA ARG A 249 -10.99 38.22 16.55
C ARG A 249 -9.93 39.31 16.71
N LEU A 250 -8.65 38.93 16.65
CA LEU A 250 -7.54 39.89 16.76
C LEU A 250 -7.57 40.93 15.64
N GLN A 251 -7.93 40.54 14.42
CA GLN A 251 -8.07 41.47 13.31
C GLN A 251 -9.22 42.45 13.53
N SER A 252 -10.38 41.97 13.99
CA SER A 252 -11.51 42.86 14.33
C SER A 252 -11.18 43.81 15.47
N GLU A 253 -10.48 43.35 16.51
CA GLU A 253 -10.02 44.19 17.62
C GLU A 253 -9.02 45.25 17.14
N GLN A 254 -8.05 44.86 16.30
CA GLN A 254 -7.12 45.82 15.68
C GLN A 254 -7.82 46.85 14.79
N GLN A 255 -8.84 46.44 14.04
CA GLN A 255 -9.63 47.36 13.23
C GLN A 255 -10.37 48.37 14.10
N ARG A 256 -11.02 47.92 15.17
CA ARG A 256 -11.70 48.80 16.14
C ARG A 256 -10.72 49.79 16.77
N GLN A 257 -9.57 49.32 17.24
CA GLN A 257 -8.52 50.17 17.79
C GLN A 257 -8.03 51.21 16.75
N GLN A 258 -7.87 50.81 15.49
CA GLN A 258 -7.50 51.75 14.43
C GLN A 258 -8.57 52.79 14.15
N GLU A 259 -9.85 52.41 14.18
CA GLU A 259 -10.98 53.32 13.99
C GLU A 259 -11.11 54.30 15.15
N GLU A 260 -11.00 53.84 16.39
CA GLU A 260 -10.97 54.67 17.60
C GLU A 260 -9.83 55.68 17.53
N LEU A 261 -8.61 55.23 17.22
CA LEU A 261 -7.46 56.11 17.05
C LEU A 261 -7.69 57.15 15.93
N ARG A 262 -8.31 56.77 14.81
CA ARG A 262 -8.65 57.71 13.73
C ARG A 262 -9.63 58.78 14.22
N GLN A 263 -10.67 58.37 14.95
CA GLN A 263 -11.66 59.29 15.51
C GLN A 263 -11.00 60.25 16.52
N GLU A 264 -10.16 59.72 17.42
CA GLU A 264 -9.41 60.55 18.36
C GLU A 264 -8.52 61.58 17.65
N LEU A 265 -7.82 61.18 16.59
CA LEU A 265 -6.98 62.08 15.81
C LEU A 265 -7.81 63.18 15.13
N ILE A 266 -9.00 62.85 14.60
CA ILE A 266 -9.92 63.85 14.03
C ILE A 266 -10.35 64.84 15.09
N ILE A 267 -10.79 64.36 16.26
CA ILE A 267 -11.23 65.20 17.38
C ILE A 267 -10.07 66.09 17.87
N ARG A 268 -8.87 65.53 18.04
CA ARG A 268 -7.66 66.28 18.43
C ARG A 268 -7.36 67.37 17.41
N ARG A 269 -7.43 67.07 16.11
CA ARG A 269 -7.21 68.06 15.04
C ARG A 269 -8.27 69.16 15.07
N GLN A 270 -9.54 68.83 15.25
CA GLN A 270 -10.62 69.81 15.35
C GLN A 270 -10.44 70.73 16.57
N ARG A 271 -10.10 70.16 17.74
CA ARG A 271 -9.79 70.92 18.96
C ARG A 271 -8.59 71.84 18.76
N ALA A 272 -7.51 71.35 18.15
CA ALA A 272 -6.34 72.15 17.81
C ALA A 272 -6.67 73.31 16.84
N MET A 273 -7.52 73.06 15.83
CA MET A 273 -7.99 74.12 14.93
C MET A 273 -8.86 75.15 15.65
N ARG A 274 -9.78 74.71 16.51
CA ARG A 274 -10.64 75.62 17.30
C ARG A 274 -9.81 76.51 18.22
N THR A 275 -8.92 75.93 19.00
CA THR A 275 -8.02 76.67 19.90
C THR A 275 -7.10 77.62 19.15
N SER A 276 -6.55 77.22 18.00
CA SER A 276 -5.76 78.11 17.14
C SER A 276 -6.58 79.29 16.59
N ARG A 277 -7.82 79.06 16.17
CA ARG A 277 -8.73 80.14 15.72
C ARG A 277 -9.08 81.10 16.85
N GLN A 278 -9.40 80.57 18.04
CA GLN A 278 -9.67 81.38 19.23
C GLN A 278 -8.48 82.27 19.59
N ARG A 279 -7.26 81.72 19.63
CA ARG A 279 -6.03 82.51 19.87
C ARG A 279 -5.85 83.61 18.83
N ARG A 280 -6.14 83.33 17.55
CA ARG A 280 -6.05 84.34 16.49
C ARG A 280 -7.08 85.46 16.66
N LEU A 281 -8.32 85.13 17.04
CA LEU A 281 -9.35 86.14 17.31
C LEU A 281 -8.97 87.04 18.48
N LEU A 282 -8.49 86.45 19.59
CA LEU A 282 -8.01 87.21 20.75
C LEU A 282 -6.86 88.15 20.38
N LEU A 283 -5.93 87.71 19.53
CA LEU A 283 -4.85 88.58 19.05
C LEU A 283 -5.38 89.74 18.19
N LEU A 284 -6.39 89.50 17.35
CA LEU A 284 -7.00 90.57 16.55
C LEU A 284 -7.77 91.60 17.40
N GLU A 285 -8.29 91.18 18.56
CA GLU A 285 -8.98 92.06 19.53
C GLU A 285 -7.99 92.98 20.29
N ILE A 286 -6.78 92.50 20.58
CA ILE A 286 -5.77 93.22 21.38
C ILE A 286 -4.87 94.13 20.52
N VAL A 287 -4.65 93.81 19.25
CA VAL A 287 -3.72 94.56 18.38
C VAL A 287 -4.31 95.91 17.95
N PRO A 288 -3.61 97.04 18.15
CA PRO A 288 -4.03 98.35 17.67
C PRO A 288 -4.19 98.41 16.15
N ALA A 289 -5.20 99.16 15.67
CA ALA A 289 -5.55 99.21 14.24
C ALA A 289 -4.40 99.70 13.34
N ASN A 290 -3.55 100.61 13.81
CA ASN A 290 -2.39 101.13 13.09
C ASN A 290 -1.23 100.13 12.95
N GLU A 291 -1.20 99.05 13.75
CA GLU A 291 -0.17 98.01 13.69
C GLU A 291 -0.64 96.74 12.95
N MET A 292 -1.93 96.68 12.59
CA MET A 292 -2.57 95.51 11.99
C MET A 292 -1.93 95.10 10.66
N ASP A 293 -1.64 96.06 9.78
CA ASP A 293 -1.06 95.79 8.46
C ASP A 293 0.35 95.18 8.56
N ARG A 294 1.16 95.69 9.51
CA ARG A 294 2.51 95.17 9.77
C ARG A 294 2.44 93.73 10.28
N TYR A 295 1.50 93.44 11.17
CA TYR A 295 1.28 92.09 11.68
C TYR A 295 0.83 91.11 10.58
N LEU A 296 -0.12 91.51 9.74
CA LEU A 296 -0.60 90.68 8.61
C LEU A 296 0.52 90.37 7.61
N ALA A 297 1.38 91.35 7.29
CA ALA A 297 2.55 91.14 6.43
C ALA A 297 3.54 90.11 7.02
N LEU A 298 3.79 90.15 8.33
CA LEU A 298 4.63 89.17 9.02
C LEU A 298 4.01 87.76 9.01
N GLU A 299 2.70 87.63 9.20
CA GLU A 299 2.03 86.33 9.11
C GLU A 299 2.01 85.77 7.68
N MET A 300 1.87 86.62 6.67
CA MET A 300 1.98 86.23 5.26
C MET A 300 3.38 85.69 4.93
N THR A 301 4.44 86.36 5.37
CA THR A 301 5.82 85.89 5.16
C THR A 301 6.09 84.57 5.87
N ARG A 302 5.64 84.42 7.12
CA ARG A 302 5.72 83.15 7.87
C ARG A 302 4.97 82.02 7.17
N ALA A 303 3.76 82.28 6.69
CA ALA A 303 2.98 81.30 5.94
C ALA A 303 3.68 80.90 4.63
N ALA A 304 4.24 81.87 3.89
CA ALA A 304 5.00 81.61 2.67
C ALA A 304 6.21 80.69 2.93
N VAL A 305 6.99 80.96 3.99
CA VAL A 305 8.13 80.12 4.38
C VAL A 305 7.69 78.69 4.72
N LEU A 306 6.60 78.51 5.48
CA LEU A 306 6.06 77.19 5.81
C LEU A 306 5.59 76.42 4.58
N ILE A 307 4.87 77.08 3.67
CA ILE A 307 4.39 76.48 2.41
C ILE A 307 5.58 76.05 1.55
N GLN A 308 6.57 76.92 1.38
CA GLN A 308 7.78 76.63 0.61
C GLN A 308 8.59 75.48 1.22
N ALA A 309 8.77 75.45 2.55
CA ALA A 309 9.45 74.37 3.24
C ALA A 309 8.70 73.03 3.06
N ARG A 310 7.38 73.05 3.19
CA ARG A 310 6.54 71.85 3.00
C ARG A 310 6.59 71.36 1.55
N TRP A 311 6.61 72.27 0.58
CA TRP A 311 6.72 71.97 -0.85
C TRP A 311 8.07 71.35 -1.22
N ARG A 312 9.18 71.95 -0.77
CA ARG A 312 10.54 71.38 -0.94
C ARG A 312 10.62 69.97 -0.37
N GLY A 313 10.05 69.76 0.84
CA GLY A 313 9.96 68.43 1.44
C GLY A 313 9.06 67.46 0.66
N PHE A 314 7.95 67.93 0.09
CA PHE A 314 7.07 67.12 -0.76
C PHE A 314 7.78 66.65 -2.02
N GLN A 315 8.55 67.53 -2.69
CA GLN A 315 9.33 67.17 -3.87
C GLN A 315 10.34 66.07 -3.56
N LYS A 316 11.11 66.19 -2.48
CA LYS A 316 12.07 65.14 -2.07
C LYS A 316 11.37 63.81 -1.75
N ARG A 317 10.23 63.83 -1.05
CA ARG A 317 9.42 62.61 -0.80
C ARG A 317 8.81 62.02 -2.06
N LYS A 318 8.48 62.84 -3.07
CA LYS A 318 7.98 62.37 -4.37
C LYS A 318 9.09 61.68 -5.17
N ALA A 319 10.28 62.28 -5.22
CA ALA A 319 11.47 61.67 -5.82
C ALA A 319 11.82 60.34 -5.14
N PHE A 320 11.97 60.34 -3.80
CA PHE A 320 12.26 59.13 -3.05
C PHE A 320 11.23 58.00 -3.24
N ARG A 321 9.94 58.32 -3.39
CA ARG A 321 8.92 57.30 -3.69
C ARG A 321 9.14 56.65 -5.04
N ARG A 322 9.54 57.42 -6.06
CA ARG A 322 9.91 56.89 -7.39
C ARG A 322 11.16 56.02 -7.28
N ASP A 323 12.20 56.51 -6.63
CA ASP A 323 13.47 55.78 -6.45
C ASP A 323 13.26 54.47 -5.67
N ARG A 324 12.43 54.51 -4.62
CA ARG A 324 12.06 53.33 -3.84
C ARG A 324 11.30 52.31 -4.68
N GLN A 325 10.40 52.73 -5.56
CA GLN A 325 9.69 51.82 -6.47
C GLN A 325 10.66 51.15 -7.44
N LEU A 326 11.59 51.89 -8.03
CA LEU A 326 12.63 51.35 -8.90
C LEU A 326 13.53 50.36 -8.15
N LEU A 327 13.94 50.67 -6.92
CA LEU A 327 14.73 49.76 -6.08
C LEU A 327 13.96 48.48 -5.73
N LEU A 328 12.66 48.57 -5.47
CA LEU A 328 11.82 47.39 -5.21
C LEU A 328 11.71 46.52 -6.47
N GLN A 329 11.52 47.12 -7.65
CA GLN A 329 11.51 46.41 -8.92
C GLN A 329 12.86 45.72 -9.20
N ALA A 330 13.98 46.42 -9.00
CA ALA A 330 15.31 45.85 -9.16
C ALA A 330 15.55 44.68 -8.18
N LYS A 331 15.17 44.82 -6.90
CA LYS A 331 15.25 43.73 -5.92
C LYS A 331 14.38 42.54 -6.31
N ALA A 332 13.16 42.79 -6.79
CA ALA A 332 12.27 41.74 -7.28
C ALA A 332 12.89 41.01 -8.48
N ALA A 333 13.43 41.75 -9.45
CA ALA A 333 14.12 41.20 -10.61
C ALA A 333 15.30 40.32 -10.19
N VAL A 334 16.18 40.78 -9.30
CA VAL A 334 17.30 39.98 -8.77
C VAL A 334 16.82 38.72 -8.05
N THR A 335 15.72 38.82 -7.29
CA THR A 335 15.14 37.67 -6.58
C THR A 335 14.61 36.63 -7.56
N ILE A 336 13.89 37.06 -8.61
CA ILE A 336 13.40 36.20 -9.68
C ILE A 336 14.57 35.58 -10.45
N GLN A 337 15.55 36.37 -10.85
CA GLN A 337 16.75 35.89 -11.55
C GLN A 337 17.50 34.82 -10.72
N ARG A 338 17.67 35.03 -9.41
CA ARG A 338 18.28 34.03 -8.52
C ARG A 338 17.43 32.76 -8.43
N ALA A 339 16.11 32.89 -8.33
CA ALA A 339 15.21 31.74 -8.30
C ALA A 339 15.27 30.93 -9.60
N VAL A 340 15.30 31.61 -10.75
CA VAL A 340 15.45 31.00 -12.07
C VAL A 340 16.80 30.31 -12.21
N ARG A 341 17.92 30.95 -11.82
CA ARG A 341 19.25 30.32 -11.84
C ARG A 341 19.27 29.03 -11.01
N ARG A 342 18.75 29.07 -9.78
CA ARG A 342 18.62 27.86 -8.93
C ARG A 342 17.69 26.80 -9.52
N PHE A 343 16.64 27.21 -10.23
CA PHE A 343 15.76 26.27 -10.94
C PHE A 343 16.49 25.61 -12.11
N LEU A 344 17.23 26.38 -12.90
CA LEU A 344 18.03 25.88 -14.01
C LEU A 344 19.16 24.96 -13.53
N GLU A 345 19.85 25.32 -12.44
CA GLU A 345 20.85 24.46 -11.79
C GLU A 345 20.24 23.13 -11.32
N ARG A 346 19.07 23.18 -10.67
CA ARG A 346 18.33 21.97 -10.27
C ARG A 346 17.91 21.15 -11.49
N ARG A 347 17.43 21.79 -12.55
CA ARG A 347 17.04 21.12 -13.80
C ARG A 347 18.24 20.47 -14.47
N HIS A 348 19.38 21.16 -14.56
CA HIS A 348 20.62 20.63 -15.10
C HIS A 348 21.14 19.47 -14.26
N SER A 349 21.08 19.57 -12.93
CA SER A 349 21.45 18.48 -12.01
C SER A 349 20.51 17.27 -12.15
N GLN A 350 19.21 17.51 -12.33
CA GLN A 350 18.24 16.46 -12.60
C GLN A 350 18.44 15.85 -13.98
N GLN A 351 18.77 16.64 -15.00
CA GLN A 351 19.04 16.17 -16.35
C GLN A 351 20.34 15.37 -16.41
N THR A 352 21.41 15.79 -15.73
CA THR A 352 22.65 15.00 -15.61
C THR A 352 22.40 13.70 -14.83
N ALA A 353 21.67 13.75 -13.72
CA ALA A 353 21.27 12.54 -12.98
C ALA A 353 20.27 11.66 -13.75
N ALA A 354 19.44 12.22 -14.62
CA ALA A 354 18.51 11.50 -15.48
C ALA A 354 19.20 10.98 -16.74
N SER A 355 20.21 11.64 -17.30
CA SER A 355 21.07 11.12 -18.37
C SER A 355 21.92 9.97 -17.84
N SER A 356 22.49 10.10 -16.63
CA SER A 356 23.15 9.01 -15.91
C SER A 356 22.22 7.80 -15.71
N ARG A 357 20.92 8.03 -15.42
CA ARG A 357 19.91 6.97 -15.28
C ARG A 357 19.31 6.46 -16.60
N SER A 358 19.16 7.31 -17.63
CA SER A 358 18.48 7.04 -18.91
C SER A 358 19.39 6.35 -19.91
N LEU A 359 20.70 6.61 -19.84
CA LEU A 359 21.68 5.77 -20.54
C LEU A 359 21.82 4.38 -19.91
N GLY A 360 21.20 4.10 -18.76
CA GLY A 360 21.12 2.74 -18.24
C GLY A 360 22.48 2.10 -18.00
N TRP A 361 23.51 2.87 -17.64
CA TRP A 361 24.78 2.31 -17.18
C TRP A 361 24.64 1.82 -15.72
N ARG A 362 23.70 0.89 -15.50
CA ARG A 362 23.57 0.21 -14.21
C ARG A 362 24.71 -0.81 -14.13
N GLY A 363 25.76 -0.50 -13.35
CA GLY A 363 26.96 -1.34 -13.21
C GLY A 363 28.29 -0.66 -13.54
N MET A 364 28.31 0.63 -13.87
CA MET A 364 29.53 1.33 -14.27
C MET A 364 30.26 1.94 -13.05
N SER A 365 30.83 1.05 -12.23
CA SER A 365 31.82 1.40 -11.20
C SER A 365 33.09 1.98 -11.84
N ASP A 366 33.86 2.77 -11.11
CA ASP A 366 35.11 3.33 -11.66
C ASP A 366 36.09 2.23 -12.09
N ALA A 367 36.07 1.07 -11.42
CA ALA A 367 36.83 -0.12 -11.84
C ALA A 367 36.40 -0.64 -13.23
N ARG A 368 35.09 -0.79 -13.47
CA ARG A 368 34.58 -1.24 -14.78
C ARG A 368 34.85 -0.22 -15.89
N ARG A 369 34.90 1.07 -15.57
CA ARG A 369 35.32 2.12 -16.53
C ARG A 369 36.78 1.99 -16.91
N MET A 370 37.66 1.67 -15.96
CA MET A 370 39.07 1.44 -16.24
C MET A 370 39.30 0.16 -17.07
N GLU A 371 38.57 -0.92 -16.79
CA GLU A 371 38.60 -2.14 -17.62
C GLU A 371 38.15 -1.87 -19.06
N LEU A 372 37.04 -1.15 -19.24
CA LEU A 372 36.55 -0.80 -20.57
C LEU A 372 37.51 0.14 -21.31
N ARG A 373 38.14 1.08 -20.60
CA ARG A 373 39.20 1.92 -21.18
C ARG A 373 40.39 1.07 -21.61
N ALA A 374 40.83 0.13 -20.79
CA ALA A 374 41.92 -0.78 -21.13
C ALA A 374 41.58 -1.62 -22.38
N HIS A 375 40.35 -2.13 -22.49
CA HIS A 375 39.89 -2.83 -23.69
C HIS A 375 39.81 -1.94 -24.93
N ILE A 376 39.39 -0.68 -24.79
CA ILE A 376 39.37 0.29 -25.89
C ILE A 376 40.80 0.62 -26.33
N GLU A 377 41.72 0.85 -25.38
CA GLU A 377 43.13 1.12 -25.64
C GLU A 377 43.80 -0.07 -26.35
N GLU A 378 43.56 -1.29 -25.86
CA GLU A 378 44.03 -2.53 -26.46
C GLU A 378 43.50 -2.69 -27.90
N HIS A 379 42.22 -2.36 -28.12
CA HIS A 379 41.61 -2.41 -29.44
C HIS A 379 42.18 -1.33 -30.38
N ILE A 380 42.44 -0.12 -29.89
CA ILE A 380 43.09 0.97 -30.66
C ILE A 380 44.53 0.59 -31.01
N GLN A 381 45.27 -0.07 -30.11
CA GLN A 381 46.62 -0.56 -30.38
C GLN A 381 46.63 -1.67 -31.44
N LYS A 382 45.63 -2.56 -31.41
CA LYS A 382 45.46 -3.61 -32.43
C LYS A 382 44.95 -3.08 -33.77
N HIS A 383 44.25 -1.95 -33.76
CA HIS A 383 43.67 -1.30 -34.93
C HIS A 383 44.08 0.17 -34.99
N PRO A 384 45.36 0.47 -35.30
CA PRO A 384 45.82 1.83 -35.44
C PRO A 384 45.06 2.51 -36.58
N ALA A 385 44.49 3.68 -36.29
CA ALA A 385 43.73 4.43 -37.28
C ALA A 385 44.64 4.87 -38.44
N THR A 386 44.25 4.51 -39.66
CA THR A 386 44.87 5.03 -40.87
C THR A 386 44.77 6.57 -40.86
N PRO A 387 45.83 7.33 -41.15
CA PRO A 387 45.75 8.78 -41.24
C PRO A 387 44.77 9.16 -42.36
N MET A 388 43.59 9.64 -41.97
CA MET A 388 42.50 10.03 -42.85
C MET A 388 42.58 11.54 -43.15
N HIS A 389 42.20 11.95 -44.36
CA HIS A 389 42.11 13.38 -44.69
C HIS A 389 40.99 14.05 -43.86
N GLY A 390 41.17 15.33 -43.54
CA GLY A 390 40.28 16.05 -42.62
C GLY A 390 38.81 16.15 -43.07
N GLU A 391 38.55 16.02 -44.37
CA GLU A 391 37.19 16.02 -44.93
C GLU A 391 36.50 14.67 -44.74
N GLU A 392 37.18 13.57 -45.06
CA GLU A 392 36.68 12.20 -44.87
C GLU A 392 36.37 11.92 -43.38
N ALA A 393 37.19 12.45 -42.46
CA ALA A 393 36.94 12.35 -41.03
C ALA A 393 35.66 13.10 -40.59
N ARG A 394 35.35 14.24 -41.21
CA ARG A 394 34.11 15.00 -40.94
C ARG A 394 32.89 14.27 -41.50
N GLU A 395 33.01 13.68 -42.69
CA GLU A 395 31.93 12.89 -43.29
C GLU A 395 31.62 11.65 -42.45
N LEU A 396 32.63 10.93 -41.99
CA LEU A 396 32.47 9.78 -41.11
C LEU A 396 31.86 10.19 -39.76
N HIS A 397 32.31 11.31 -39.18
CA HIS A 397 31.70 11.86 -37.96
C HIS A 397 30.22 12.19 -38.17
N ASN A 398 29.87 12.88 -39.25
CA ASN A 398 28.49 13.25 -39.56
C ASN A 398 27.63 12.00 -39.79
N HIS A 399 28.16 11.00 -40.48
CA HIS A 399 27.49 9.72 -40.70
C HIS A 399 27.25 8.97 -39.38
N ALA A 400 28.24 8.90 -38.50
CA ALA A 400 28.11 8.29 -37.18
C ALA A 400 27.09 9.03 -36.28
N GLN A 401 27.08 10.37 -36.32
CA GLN A 401 26.09 11.18 -35.60
C GLN A 401 24.68 10.96 -36.16
N ALA A 402 24.53 10.82 -37.48
CA ALA A 402 23.25 10.52 -38.11
C ALA A 402 22.72 9.13 -37.68
N LEU A 403 23.57 8.10 -37.69
CA LEU A 403 23.23 6.76 -37.21
C LEU A 403 22.84 6.75 -35.72
N LEU A 404 23.58 7.48 -34.88
CA LEU A 404 23.24 7.63 -33.47
C LEU A 404 21.88 8.34 -33.29
N GLY A 405 21.62 9.38 -34.08
CA GLY A 405 20.34 10.09 -34.10
C GLY A 405 19.17 9.17 -34.45
N GLN A 406 19.33 8.35 -35.51
CA GLN A 406 18.33 7.36 -35.91
C GLN A 406 18.07 6.32 -34.81
N PHE A 407 19.13 5.78 -34.19
CA PHE A 407 19.01 4.83 -33.10
C PHE A 407 18.27 5.41 -31.88
N LEU A 408 18.62 6.64 -31.48
CA LEU A 408 17.95 7.31 -30.36
C LEU A 408 16.48 7.58 -30.65
N LEU A 409 16.13 7.95 -31.88
CA LEU A 409 14.75 8.14 -32.31
C LEU A 409 13.96 6.83 -32.26
N GLN A 410 14.50 5.75 -32.84
CA GLN A 410 13.87 4.42 -32.79
C GLN A 410 13.66 3.95 -31.36
N ARG A 411 14.63 4.19 -30.47
CA ARG A 411 14.51 3.86 -29.04
C ARG A 411 13.42 4.66 -28.35
N GLN A 412 13.23 5.94 -28.68
CA GLN A 412 12.14 6.74 -28.15
C GLN A 412 10.78 6.23 -28.61
N LEU A 413 10.65 5.93 -29.91
CA LEU A 413 9.42 5.34 -30.47
C LEU A 413 9.10 3.99 -29.84
N GLY A 414 10.11 3.14 -29.63
CA GLY A 414 9.99 1.87 -28.91
C GLY A 414 9.46 2.05 -27.48
N ARG A 415 10.06 2.98 -26.71
CA ARG A 415 9.57 3.30 -25.35
C ARG A 415 8.13 3.81 -25.33
N GLN A 416 7.75 4.64 -26.31
CA GLN A 416 6.36 5.11 -26.41
C GLN A 416 5.40 3.97 -26.73
N SER A 417 5.78 3.06 -27.63
CA SER A 417 5.00 1.86 -27.95
C SER A 417 4.83 0.95 -26.72
N GLU A 418 5.91 0.72 -25.97
CA GLU A 418 5.88 -0.05 -24.72
C GLU A 418 4.98 0.60 -23.66
N GLN A 419 5.05 1.93 -23.51
CA GLN A 419 4.17 2.67 -22.60
C GLN A 419 2.70 2.56 -23.01
N ARG A 420 2.40 2.68 -24.30
CA ARG A 420 1.03 2.48 -24.82
C ARG A 420 0.55 1.06 -24.53
N ARG A 421 1.35 0.04 -24.84
CA ARG A 421 1.03 -1.36 -24.55
C ARG A 421 0.80 -1.59 -23.05
N ALA A 422 1.66 -1.04 -22.20
CA ALA A 422 1.52 -1.15 -20.74
C ALA A 422 0.24 -0.46 -20.22
N ALA A 423 -0.10 0.71 -20.76
CA ALA A 423 -1.34 1.41 -20.42
C ALA A 423 -2.58 0.62 -20.86
N THR A 424 -2.57 0.04 -22.07
CA THR A 424 -3.66 -0.82 -22.55
C THR A 424 -3.80 -2.07 -21.70
N LEU A 425 -2.70 -2.74 -21.34
CA LEU A 425 -2.73 -3.90 -20.44
C LEU A 425 -3.25 -3.53 -19.05
N ALA A 426 -2.85 -2.38 -18.50
CA ALA A 426 -3.37 -1.90 -17.23
C ALA A 426 -4.88 -1.64 -17.31
N GLN A 427 -5.35 -1.03 -18.40
CA GLN A 427 -6.78 -0.82 -18.63
C GLN A 427 -7.54 -2.14 -18.70
N ILE A 428 -7.06 -3.11 -19.47
CA ILE A 428 -7.67 -4.45 -19.57
C ILE A 428 -7.74 -5.11 -18.19
N ASN A 429 -6.65 -5.05 -17.42
CA ASN A 429 -6.62 -5.62 -16.07
C ASN A 429 -7.63 -4.94 -15.14
N THR A 430 -7.74 -3.60 -15.17
CA THR A 430 -8.76 -2.89 -14.38
C THR A 430 -10.18 -3.25 -14.79
N GLN A 431 -10.44 -3.44 -16.08
CA GLN A 431 -11.75 -3.87 -16.57
C GLN A 431 -12.05 -5.32 -16.17
N ALA A 432 -11.07 -6.23 -16.27
CA ALA A 432 -11.21 -7.61 -15.84
C ALA A 432 -11.49 -7.72 -14.33
N GLU A 433 -10.82 -6.90 -13.51
CA GLU A 433 -11.10 -6.79 -12.07
C GLU A 433 -12.51 -6.27 -11.80
N LEU A 434 -12.99 -5.26 -12.55
CA LEU A 434 -14.36 -4.78 -12.42
C LEU A 434 -15.38 -5.87 -12.79
N LEU A 435 -15.14 -6.60 -13.87
CA LEU A 435 -16.00 -7.70 -14.31
C LEU A 435 -16.04 -8.86 -13.31
N ALA A 436 -14.89 -9.23 -12.74
CA ALA A 436 -14.78 -10.28 -11.73
C ALA A 436 -15.52 -9.93 -10.43
N ASN A 437 -15.71 -8.64 -10.15
CA ASN A 437 -16.35 -8.13 -8.94
C ASN A 437 -17.79 -7.63 -9.19
N ILE A 438 -18.44 -8.01 -10.30
CA ILE A 438 -19.83 -7.62 -10.57
C ILE A 438 -20.76 -8.25 -9.52
N PRO A 439 -21.53 -7.44 -8.76
CA PRO A 439 -22.53 -7.97 -7.85
C PRO A 439 -23.67 -8.65 -8.61
N ILE A 440 -24.29 -9.65 -7.99
CA ILE A 440 -25.47 -10.32 -8.54
C ILE A 440 -26.56 -9.25 -8.80
N PRO A 441 -27.32 -9.31 -9.92
CA PRO A 441 -28.25 -8.24 -10.32
C PRO A 441 -29.25 -7.83 -9.23
N ALA A 442 -29.62 -8.74 -8.34
CA ALA A 442 -30.52 -8.48 -7.20
C ALA A 442 -29.90 -7.63 -6.08
N GLN A 443 -28.57 -7.50 -6.02
CA GLN A 443 -27.83 -6.79 -4.97
C GLN A 443 -27.09 -5.55 -5.51
N ALA A 444 -27.29 -5.18 -6.77
CA ALA A 444 -26.55 -4.11 -7.43
C ALA A 444 -26.91 -2.72 -6.87
N SER A 445 -25.92 -1.95 -6.44
CA SER A 445 -26.07 -0.54 -6.06
C SER A 445 -26.06 0.35 -7.32
N PRO A 446 -26.75 1.51 -7.33
CA PRO A 446 -26.60 2.49 -8.41
C PRO A 446 -25.14 2.95 -8.64
N ARG A 447 -24.28 2.84 -7.61
CA ARG A 447 -22.84 3.12 -7.74
C ARG A 447 -22.09 2.07 -8.55
N ASP A 448 -22.52 0.81 -8.50
CA ASP A 448 -21.90 -0.29 -9.23
C ASP A 448 -22.24 -0.19 -10.72
N VAL A 449 -23.46 0.26 -11.03
CA VAL A 449 -23.92 0.55 -12.41
C VAL A 449 -23.11 1.70 -13.02
N GLU A 450 -22.85 2.76 -12.26
CA GLU A 450 -22.04 3.89 -12.74
C GLU A 450 -20.56 3.51 -12.89
N ALA A 451 -20.04 2.57 -12.09
CA ALA A 451 -18.67 2.06 -12.21
C ALA A 451 -18.45 1.22 -13.48
N LEU A 452 -19.48 0.51 -13.95
CA LEU A 452 -19.44 -0.29 -15.19
C LEU A 452 -19.72 0.54 -16.45
N ARG A 453 -20.20 1.77 -16.29
CA ARG A 453 -20.48 2.68 -17.40
C ARG A 453 -19.17 3.23 -17.97
N SER A 454 -19.06 3.24 -19.30
CA SER A 454 -17.93 3.89 -19.95
C SER A 454 -17.97 5.41 -19.69
N ARG A 455 -16.79 6.00 -19.44
CA ARG A 455 -16.65 7.45 -19.22
C ARG A 455 -16.90 8.26 -20.51
N SER A 456 -16.81 7.61 -21.67
CA SER A 456 -17.10 8.21 -22.96
C SER A 456 -18.61 8.19 -23.22
N GLY A 457 -19.22 9.37 -23.28
CA GLY A 457 -20.65 9.55 -23.56
C GLY A 457 -21.14 8.86 -24.84
N PRO A 458 -20.44 9.00 -25.99
CA PRO A 458 -20.80 8.33 -27.23
C PRO A 458 -20.79 6.81 -27.13
N VAL A 459 -19.75 6.24 -26.51
CA VAL A 459 -19.63 4.78 -26.31
C VAL A 459 -20.76 4.28 -25.40
N ALA A 460 -21.07 5.00 -24.32
CA ALA A 460 -22.18 4.65 -23.43
C ALA A 460 -23.56 4.76 -24.11
N ALA A 461 -23.74 5.74 -25.00
CA ALA A 461 -24.98 5.90 -25.76
C ALA A 461 -25.16 4.74 -26.77
N ARG A 462 -24.11 4.40 -27.53
CA ARG A 462 -24.12 3.27 -28.47
C ARG A 462 -24.35 1.94 -27.77
N ALA A 463 -23.71 1.70 -26.62
CA ALA A 463 -23.93 0.51 -25.82
C ALA A 463 -25.40 0.39 -25.34
N ARG A 464 -26.02 1.50 -24.91
CA ARG A 464 -27.45 1.52 -24.54
C ARG A 464 -28.38 1.24 -25.71
N GLN A 465 -28.08 1.79 -26.88
CA GLN A 465 -28.83 1.50 -28.11
C GLN A 465 -28.70 0.03 -28.52
N ALA A 466 -27.48 -0.52 -28.52
CA ALA A 466 -27.24 -1.93 -28.81
C ALA A 466 -27.98 -2.85 -27.82
N HIS A 467 -27.95 -2.53 -26.52
CA HIS A 467 -28.67 -3.28 -25.52
C HIS A 467 -30.20 -3.20 -25.69
N SER A 468 -30.74 -2.02 -26.01
CA SER A 468 -32.18 -1.87 -26.25
C SER A 468 -32.64 -2.61 -27.51
N LEU A 469 -31.80 -2.67 -28.55
CA LEU A 469 -32.02 -3.51 -29.74
C LEU A 469 -31.98 -5.00 -29.38
N ALA A 470 -31.02 -5.45 -28.59
CA ALA A 470 -30.92 -6.84 -28.12
C ALA A 470 -32.13 -7.25 -27.26
N LEU A 471 -32.60 -6.36 -26.36
CA LEU A 471 -33.83 -6.62 -25.59
C LEU A 471 -35.07 -6.68 -26.49
N ARG A 472 -35.12 -5.85 -27.55
CA ARG A 472 -36.21 -5.90 -28.52
C ARG A 472 -36.19 -7.20 -29.32
N SER A 473 -35.02 -7.68 -29.76
CA SER A 473 -34.92 -8.95 -30.48
C SER A 473 -35.29 -10.16 -29.60
N LEU A 474 -34.88 -10.16 -28.33
CA LEU A 474 -35.27 -11.21 -27.37
C LEU A 474 -36.77 -11.25 -27.08
N ARG A 475 -37.47 -10.11 -27.21
CA ARG A 475 -38.92 -10.00 -27.04
C ARG A 475 -39.72 -10.36 -28.30
N ARG A 476 -39.07 -10.55 -29.44
CA ARG A 476 -39.74 -11.03 -30.65
C ARG A 476 -40.15 -12.48 -30.47
N ALA A 477 -41.28 -12.84 -31.07
CA ALA A 477 -41.73 -14.21 -31.07
C ALA A 477 -40.73 -15.12 -31.81
N TRP A 478 -40.62 -16.38 -31.39
CA TRP A 478 -39.60 -17.30 -31.89
C TRP A 478 -39.61 -17.45 -33.42
N TRP A 479 -40.79 -17.38 -34.06
CA TRP A 479 -40.94 -17.44 -35.52
C TRP A 479 -40.41 -16.20 -36.26
N GLN A 480 -40.30 -15.05 -35.59
CA GLN A 480 -39.68 -13.83 -36.16
C GLN A 480 -38.15 -13.84 -36.02
N ARG A 481 -37.59 -14.81 -35.28
CA ARG A 481 -36.14 -15.01 -35.12
C ARG A 481 -35.57 -16.01 -36.14
N LEU A 482 -36.44 -16.79 -36.80
CA LEU A 482 -36.07 -17.61 -37.96
C LEU A 482 -35.74 -16.71 -39.15
N GLY A 483 -34.44 -16.47 -39.38
CA GLY A 483 -33.94 -15.69 -40.53
C GLY A 483 -32.81 -14.71 -40.19
N GLU A 484 -32.59 -14.38 -38.91
CA GLU A 484 -31.45 -13.51 -38.50
C GLU A 484 -30.17 -14.32 -38.21
N GLU A 485 -30.27 -15.62 -37.93
CA GLU A 485 -29.14 -16.49 -37.57
C GLU A 485 -28.15 -16.77 -38.72
N SER A 486 -28.49 -16.48 -39.98
CA SER A 486 -27.62 -16.73 -41.13
C SER A 486 -26.70 -15.56 -41.51
N SER A 487 -26.72 -14.44 -40.79
CA SER A 487 -25.93 -13.23 -41.12
C SER A 487 -24.95 -12.78 -40.03
N THR A 488 -24.73 -13.59 -38.99
CA THR A 488 -23.74 -13.26 -37.96
C THR A 488 -22.39 -13.92 -38.29
N ASP A 489 -21.72 -13.44 -39.33
CA ASP A 489 -20.29 -13.69 -39.50
C ASP A 489 -19.52 -13.04 -38.33
N PRO A 490 -18.68 -13.76 -37.57
CA PRO A 490 -17.99 -13.20 -36.41
C PRO A 490 -16.90 -12.17 -36.74
N ASP A 491 -16.54 -11.99 -38.02
CA ASP A 491 -15.29 -11.29 -38.39
C ASP A 491 -15.46 -9.89 -39.01
N GLN A 492 -16.67 -9.33 -39.06
CA GLN A 492 -16.87 -7.94 -39.52
C GLN A 492 -17.11 -6.96 -38.36
N SER A 493 -16.12 -6.87 -37.47
CA SER A 493 -15.92 -5.69 -36.62
C SER A 493 -14.65 -4.93 -36.97
N SER A 494 -14.25 -4.95 -38.26
CA SER A 494 -13.39 -3.92 -38.83
C SER A 494 -14.20 -2.62 -38.95
N THR A 495 -14.33 -1.90 -37.85
CA THR A 495 -14.66 -0.48 -37.92
C THR A 495 -13.46 0.18 -38.59
N THR A 496 -13.59 0.55 -39.86
CA THR A 496 -12.68 1.46 -40.53
C THR A 496 -12.55 2.68 -39.64
N TRP A 497 -11.40 2.83 -38.98
CA TRP A 497 -11.07 4.03 -38.24
C TRP A 497 -10.91 5.14 -39.26
N ASP A 498 -11.90 6.05 -39.29
CA ASP A 498 -11.95 7.14 -40.24
C ASP A 498 -11.50 8.43 -39.51
N PRO A 499 -10.23 8.86 -39.68
CA PRO A 499 -9.65 9.95 -38.89
C PRO A 499 -10.30 11.32 -39.18
N GLU A 500 -11.03 11.46 -40.29
CA GLU A 500 -11.68 12.72 -40.67
C GLU A 500 -12.92 13.03 -39.79
N ARG A 501 -13.60 12.00 -39.26
CA ARG A 501 -14.80 12.19 -38.42
C ARG A 501 -14.54 12.64 -36.99
N GLU A 502 -13.34 12.39 -36.43
CA GLU A 502 -12.98 12.94 -35.12
C GLU A 502 -12.60 14.43 -35.20
N LEU A 503 -12.17 14.92 -36.37
CA LEU A 503 -11.86 16.34 -36.57
C LEU A 503 -13.14 17.19 -36.65
N GLU A 504 -14.23 16.68 -37.20
CA GLU A 504 -15.52 17.39 -37.21
C GLU A 504 -16.20 17.46 -35.83
N LEU A 505 -15.97 16.47 -34.96
CA LEU A 505 -16.53 16.44 -33.60
C LEU A 505 -15.67 17.17 -32.56
N ALA A 506 -14.43 17.53 -32.91
CA ALA A 506 -13.49 18.23 -32.03
C ALA A 506 -13.59 19.77 -32.10
N GLY A 507 -14.45 20.33 -32.95
CA GLY A 507 -14.82 21.76 -32.94
C GLY A 507 -13.64 22.71 -32.82
N VAL A 508 -12.91 22.90 -33.92
CA VAL A 508 -12.09 24.11 -34.16
C VAL A 508 -12.90 25.06 -35.03
#